data_AF-A0A932ZXB2-F1
#
_entry.id   AF-A0A932ZXB2-F1
#
_cell.length_a   1.000
_cell.length_b   1.000
_cell.length_c   1.000
_cell.angle_alpha   90.00
_cell.angle_beta   90.00
_cell.angle_gamma   90.00
#
_symmetry.space_group_name_H-M   'P 1'
#
loop_
_entity.id
_entity.type
_entity.pdbx_description
1 polymer ?
#
loop_
_entity_poly.entity_id
_entity_poly.type
_entity_poly.pdbx_seq_one_letter_code
_entity_poly.pdbx_strand_id
1 'polypeptide(L)'
;MGRRRLPEFKSERELVRFLDDPRVHLSAYDLRTIGEPADVDVGEAALQLQEEAEYGKGKRLRPVTMRLDEPLVRALKRIASRKGISYQTLSRMWLRERAIAELRENLAEYLRPSPRAGLQRGRR
;
A
#
# COMPACT_ATOMS: atom_id res chain seq x y z
N MET A 1 12.67 -20.60 10.57
CA MET A 1 12.62 -19.36 11.39
C MET A 1 11.27 -19.30 12.09
N GLY A 2 11.27 -19.10 13.41
CA GLY A 2 10.07 -19.19 14.24
C GLY A 2 9.01 -18.17 13.83
N ARG A 3 7.75 -18.61 13.69
CA ARG A 3 6.59 -17.77 13.42
C ARG A 3 6.40 -16.83 14.62
N ARG A 4 6.80 -15.57 14.52
CA ARG A 4 6.40 -14.56 15.50
C ARG A 4 4.91 -14.31 15.28
N ARG A 5 4.09 -14.71 16.25
CA ARG A 5 2.66 -14.42 16.26
C ARG A 5 2.50 -12.91 16.44
N LEU A 6 1.64 -12.28 15.62
CA LEU A 6 1.25 -10.88 15.80
C LEU A 6 0.82 -10.64 17.27
N PRO A 7 1.20 -9.50 17.87
CA PRO A 7 0.67 -9.10 19.17
C PRO A 7 -0.87 -8.99 19.12
N GLU A 8 -1.53 -9.22 20.24
CA GLU A 8 -2.94 -8.86 20.38
C GLU A 8 -3.04 -7.34 20.62
N PHE A 9 -3.79 -6.66 19.77
CA PHE A 9 -4.02 -5.22 19.88
C PHE A 9 -5.34 -4.97 20.61
N LYS A 10 -5.31 -4.16 21.67
CA LYS A 10 -6.50 -3.82 22.46
C LYS A 10 -7.33 -2.71 21.83
N SER A 11 -6.76 -2.00 20.85
CA SER A 11 -7.42 -0.93 20.12
C SER A 11 -6.79 -0.68 18.75
N GLU A 12 -7.55 -0.09 17.83
CA GLU A 12 -7.05 0.37 16.53
C GLU A 12 -5.89 1.37 16.68
N ARG A 13 -5.91 2.21 17.71
CA ARG A 13 -4.82 3.14 18.01
C ARG A 13 -3.50 2.42 18.34
N GLU A 14 -3.58 1.27 19.01
CA GLU A 14 -2.41 0.44 19.31
C GLU A 14 -1.87 -0.24 18.05
N LEU A 15 -2.77 -0.74 17.20
CA LEU A 15 -2.42 -1.27 15.88
C LEU A 15 -1.71 -0.23 15.02
N VAL A 16 -2.26 0.98 14.87
CA VAL A 16 -1.66 2.06 14.08
C VAL A 16 -0.27 2.42 14.59
N ARG A 17 -0.12 2.61 15.92
CA ARG A 17 1.20 2.90 16.51
C ARG A 17 2.23 1.80 16.25
N PHE A 18 1.80 0.56 16.27
CA PHE A 18 2.66 -0.58 15.97
C PHE A 18 3.06 -0.60 14.49
N LEU A 19 2.14 -0.29 13.58
CA LEU A 19 2.41 -0.22 12.14
C LEU A 19 3.27 0.99 11.73
N ASP A 20 3.18 2.10 12.45
CA ASP A 20 3.98 3.31 12.20
C ASP A 20 5.45 3.17 12.66
N ASP A 21 5.80 2.11 13.42
CA ASP A 21 7.18 1.87 13.82
C ASP A 21 8.00 1.34 12.61
N PRO A 22 9.02 2.07 12.14
CA PRO A 22 9.83 1.66 10.98
C PRO A 22 10.62 0.37 11.20
N ARG A 23 10.70 -0.14 12.43
CA ARG A 23 11.34 -1.43 12.76
C ARG A 23 10.39 -2.60 12.54
N VAL A 24 9.08 -2.36 12.51
CA VAL A 24 8.08 -3.40 12.31
C VAL A 24 8.05 -3.78 10.84
N HIS A 25 8.40 -5.04 10.57
CA HIS A 25 8.25 -5.65 9.24
C HIS A 25 7.25 -6.79 9.38
N LEU A 26 6.11 -6.66 8.70
CA LEU A 26 5.07 -7.67 8.69
C LEU A 26 5.23 -8.60 7.49
N SER A 27 4.97 -9.89 7.69
CA SER A 27 4.88 -10.83 6.57
C SER A 27 3.56 -10.63 5.81
N ALA A 28 3.49 -11.09 4.56
CA ALA A 28 2.24 -11.10 3.79
C ALA A 28 1.10 -11.87 4.49
N TYR A 29 1.43 -12.85 5.35
CA TYR A 29 0.45 -13.56 6.18
C TYR A 29 -0.12 -12.67 7.30
N ASP A 30 0.75 -11.92 7.97
CA ASP A 30 0.36 -11.00 9.04
C ASP A 30 -0.52 -9.87 8.49
N LEU A 31 -0.16 -9.29 7.35
CA LEU A 31 -0.93 -8.25 6.67
C LEU A 31 -2.33 -8.73 6.27
N ARG A 32 -2.47 -9.96 5.75
CA ARG A 32 -3.78 -10.56 5.45
C ARG A 32 -4.65 -10.80 6.68
N THR A 33 -4.05 -10.91 7.85
CA THR A 33 -4.77 -11.18 9.11
C THR A 33 -5.36 -9.90 9.70
N ILE A 34 -4.72 -8.76 9.49
CA ILE A 34 -5.15 -7.45 10.02
C ILE A 34 -5.85 -6.58 8.98
N GLY A 35 -5.66 -6.84 7.68
CA GLY A 35 -6.21 -6.03 6.59
C GLY A 35 -7.65 -6.41 6.23
N GLU A 36 -8.39 -5.44 5.69
CA GLU A 36 -9.69 -5.70 5.09
C GLU A 36 -9.53 -6.43 3.73
N PRO A 37 -10.36 -7.44 3.45
CA PRO A 37 -10.34 -8.09 2.13
C PRO A 37 -10.76 -7.08 1.06
N ALA A 38 -9.89 -6.84 0.10
CA ALA A 38 -10.21 -6.02 -1.06
C ALA A 38 -10.92 -6.86 -2.13
N ASP A 39 -12.01 -6.31 -2.69
CA ASP A 39 -12.80 -6.87 -3.79
C ASP A 39 -12.30 -6.42 -5.18
N VAL A 40 -11.04 -6.01 -5.27
CA VAL A 40 -10.45 -5.43 -6.50
C VAL A 40 -9.22 -6.23 -6.91
N ASP A 41 -9.14 -6.58 -8.20
CA ASP A 41 -7.95 -7.20 -8.77
C ASP A 41 -6.75 -6.24 -8.76
N VAL A 42 -5.59 -6.74 -8.35
CA VAL A 42 -4.34 -5.95 -8.20
C VAL A 42 -3.89 -5.38 -9.55
N GLY A 43 -4.03 -6.15 -10.62
CA GLY A 43 -3.70 -5.74 -11.99
C GLY A 43 -4.64 -4.65 -12.50
N GLU A 44 -5.94 -4.83 -12.29
CA GLU A 44 -6.98 -3.85 -12.65
C GLU A 44 -6.78 -2.52 -11.89
N ALA A 45 -6.53 -2.58 -10.57
CA ALA A 45 -6.29 -1.39 -9.75
C ALA A 45 -5.05 -0.61 -10.19
N ALA A 46 -3.96 -1.32 -10.55
CA ALA A 46 -2.71 -0.70 -10.99
C ALA A 46 -2.88 0.00 -12.34
N LEU A 47 -3.57 -0.66 -13.29
CA LEU A 47 -3.86 -0.11 -14.61
C LEU A 47 -4.72 1.15 -14.50
N GLN A 48 -5.80 1.08 -13.72
CA GLN A 48 -6.71 2.21 -13.54
C GLN A 48 -6.01 3.43 -12.91
N LEU A 49 -5.19 3.24 -11.87
CA LEU A 49 -4.45 4.34 -11.25
C LEU A 49 -3.43 4.98 -12.21
N GLN A 50 -2.80 4.19 -13.08
CA GLN A 50 -1.87 4.68 -14.10
C GLN A 50 -2.60 5.46 -15.20
N GLU A 51 -3.69 4.91 -15.75
CA GLU A 51 -4.50 5.59 -16.76
C GLU A 51 -5.08 6.92 -16.24
N GLU A 52 -5.53 6.96 -14.98
CA GLU A 52 -5.99 8.20 -14.35
C GLU A 52 -4.87 9.22 -14.14
N ALA A 53 -3.63 8.77 -13.94
CA ALA A 53 -2.47 9.65 -13.81
C ALA A 53 -2.03 10.22 -15.17
N GLU A 54 -2.06 9.40 -16.21
CA GLU A 54 -1.52 9.72 -17.54
C GLU A 54 -2.52 10.48 -18.41
N TYR A 55 -3.80 10.07 -18.40
CA TYR A 55 -4.82 10.62 -19.31
C TYR A 55 -5.86 11.50 -18.60
N GLY A 56 -5.74 11.70 -17.28
CA GLY A 56 -6.63 12.57 -16.52
C GLY A 56 -8.10 12.13 -16.47
N LYS A 57 -8.42 10.91 -16.90
CA LYS A 57 -9.79 10.34 -16.91
C LYS A 57 -10.23 9.82 -15.54
N GLY A 58 -10.10 10.65 -14.51
CA GLY A 58 -10.51 10.29 -13.15
C GLY A 58 -12.02 10.18 -13.01
N LYS A 59 -12.52 9.09 -12.43
CA LYS A 59 -13.88 9.02 -11.87
C LYS A 59 -14.05 10.05 -10.74
N ARG A 60 -15.29 10.30 -10.30
CA ARG A 60 -15.60 11.20 -9.17
C ARG A 60 -14.73 10.86 -7.96
N LEU A 61 -14.10 11.89 -7.38
CA LEU A 61 -13.32 11.76 -6.14
C LEU A 61 -14.25 11.37 -4.99
N ARG A 62 -13.82 10.40 -4.17
CA ARG A 62 -14.49 10.08 -2.90
C ARG A 62 -13.73 10.74 -1.74
N PRO A 63 -14.43 11.33 -0.75
CA PRO A 63 -13.78 11.85 0.43
C PRO A 63 -13.21 10.69 1.26
N VAL A 64 -11.96 10.84 1.72
CA VAL A 64 -11.32 9.93 2.67
C VAL A 64 -10.98 10.74 3.90
N THR A 65 -11.43 10.28 5.07
CA THR A 65 -11.09 10.91 6.35
C THR A 65 -9.99 10.09 7.00
N MET A 66 -8.84 10.70 7.26
CA MET A 66 -7.73 10.08 7.99
C MET A 66 -7.19 11.05 9.04
N ARG A 67 -6.68 10.49 10.15
CA ARG A 67 -5.98 11.26 11.18
C ARG A 67 -4.48 11.17 10.91
N LEU A 68 -3.83 12.32 10.79
CA LEU A 68 -2.38 12.44 10.66
C LEU A 68 -1.84 13.13 11.90
N ASP A 69 -0.62 12.78 12.29
CA ASP A 69 0.09 13.48 13.36
C ASP A 69 0.45 14.91 12.93
N GLU A 70 0.45 15.82 13.90
CA GLU A 70 0.73 17.25 13.67
C GLU A 70 2.11 17.50 13.02
N PRO A 71 3.21 16.81 13.41
CA PRO A 71 4.50 16.94 12.73
C PRO A 71 4.43 16.60 11.24
N LEU A 72 3.78 15.51 10.85
CA LEU A 72 3.60 15.14 9.44
C LEU A 72 2.80 16.19 8.67
N VAL A 73 1.69 16.69 9.23
CA VAL A 73 0.89 17.75 8.59
C VAL A 73 1.74 19.01 8.34
N ARG A 74 2.59 19.40 9.31
CA ARG A 74 3.50 20.54 9.16
C ARG A 74 4.54 20.30 8.06
N ALA A 75 5.13 19.11 8.02
CA ALA A 75 6.08 18.74 6.99
C ALA A 75 5.45 18.81 5.58
N LEU A 76 4.26 18.21 5.41
CA LEU A 76 3.52 18.23 4.14
C LEU A 76 3.20 19.66 3.70
N LYS A 77 2.73 20.53 4.60
CA LYS A 77 2.48 21.95 4.29
C LYS A 77 3.74 22.66 3.84
N ARG A 78 4.88 22.44 4.51
CA ARG A 78 6.15 23.08 4.16
C ARG A 78 6.66 22.64 2.79
N ILE A 79 6.57 21.35 2.48
CA ILE A 79 7.01 20.79 1.19
C ILE A 79 6.09 21.27 0.06
N ALA A 80 4.78 21.25 0.29
CA ALA A 80 3.79 21.68 -0.70
C ALA A 80 3.95 23.18 -1.03
N SER A 81 4.18 24.02 -0.02
CA SER A 81 4.48 25.44 -0.19
C SER A 81 5.71 25.68 -1.08
N ARG A 82 6.79 24.91 -0.90
CA ARG A 82 7.99 24.99 -1.76
C ARG A 82 7.71 24.57 -3.21
N LYS A 83 6.74 23.69 -3.43
CA LYS A 83 6.33 23.19 -4.74
C LYS A 83 5.21 24.02 -5.39
N GLY A 84 4.70 25.04 -4.72
CA GLY A 84 3.61 25.88 -5.24
C GLY A 84 2.26 25.16 -5.34
N ILE A 85 2.04 24.08 -4.57
CA ILE A 85 0.79 23.29 -4.59
C ILE A 85 0.17 23.19 -3.20
N SER A 86 -1.10 22.81 -3.11
CA SER A 86 -1.74 22.55 -1.83
C SER A 86 -1.18 21.28 -1.17
N TYR A 87 -1.14 21.22 0.16
CA TYR A 87 -0.69 20.03 0.88
C TYR A 87 -1.58 18.81 0.60
N GLN A 88 -2.87 19.03 0.30
CA GLN A 88 -3.80 17.97 -0.10
C GLN A 88 -3.43 17.41 -1.48
N THR A 89 -3.09 18.28 -2.43
CA THR A 89 -2.61 17.88 -3.76
C THR A 89 -1.32 17.07 -3.65
N LEU A 90 -0.35 17.54 -2.84
CA LEU A 90 0.89 16.81 -2.59
C LEU A 90 0.61 15.43 -1.99
N SER A 91 -0.25 15.36 -0.96
CA SER A 91 -0.60 14.10 -0.29
C SER A 91 -1.23 13.12 -1.26
N ARG A 92 -2.18 13.57 -2.09
CA ARG A 92 -2.82 12.72 -3.11
C ARG A 92 -1.82 12.19 -4.13
N MET A 93 -0.90 13.05 -4.58
CA MET A 93 0.14 12.68 -5.55
C MET A 93 1.04 11.58 -4.98
N TRP A 94 1.53 11.75 -3.75
CA TRP A 94 2.39 10.76 -3.09
C TRP A 94 1.68 9.45 -2.77
N LEU A 95 0.43 9.51 -2.29
CA LEU A 95 -0.36 8.30 -2.06
C LEU A 95 -0.54 7.50 -3.35
N ARG A 96 -0.83 8.18 -4.46
CA ARG A 96 -0.95 7.54 -5.78
C ARG A 96 0.37 6.93 -6.24
N GLU A 97 1.47 7.68 -6.18
CA GLU A 97 2.81 7.19 -6.55
C GLU A 97 3.18 5.93 -5.76
N ARG A 98 2.98 5.96 -4.44
CA ARG A 98 3.28 4.82 -3.56
C ARG A 98 2.40 3.62 -3.86
N ALA A 99 1.10 3.82 -4.06
CA ALA A 99 0.17 2.74 -4.41
C ALA A 99 0.54 2.08 -5.75
N ILE A 100 0.86 2.87 -6.78
CA ILE A 100 1.31 2.33 -8.08
C ILE A 100 2.60 1.52 -7.92
N ALA A 101 3.57 2.01 -7.14
CA ALA A 101 4.82 1.29 -6.88
C ALA A 101 4.57 -0.06 -6.18
N GLU A 102 3.77 -0.07 -5.11
CA GLU A 102 3.39 -1.29 -4.38
C GLU A 102 2.70 -2.31 -5.28
N LEU A 103 1.71 -1.87 -6.07
CA LEU A 103 0.98 -2.77 -6.96
C LEU A 103 1.90 -3.39 -8.02
N ARG A 104 2.85 -2.60 -8.57
CA ARG A 104 3.85 -3.09 -9.52
C ARG A 104 4.80 -4.12 -8.90
N GLU A 105 5.26 -3.88 -7.67
CA GLU A 105 6.11 -4.83 -6.94
C GLU A 105 5.37 -6.14 -6.68
N ASN A 106 4.11 -6.07 -6.24
CA ASN A 106 3.27 -7.25 -6.03
C ASN A 106 2.99 -8.00 -7.34
N LEU A 107 2.66 -7.31 -8.44
CA LEU A 107 2.52 -7.91 -9.77
C LEU A 107 3.78 -8.69 -10.19
N ALA A 108 4.96 -8.12 -9.96
CA ALA A 108 6.22 -8.81 -10.23
C ALA A 108 6.43 -10.05 -9.36
N GLU A 109 5.94 -10.07 -8.11
CA GLU A 109 5.96 -11.25 -7.24
C GLU A 109 4.95 -12.33 -7.70
N TYR A 110 3.74 -11.94 -8.11
CA TYR A 110 2.72 -12.86 -8.64
C TYR A 110 3.11 -13.48 -9.99
N LEU A 111 3.83 -12.73 -10.83
CA LEU A 111 4.30 -13.19 -12.15
C LEU A 111 5.64 -13.94 -12.10
N ARG A 112 6.32 -13.99 -10.95
CA ARG A 112 7.47 -14.89 -10.78
C ARG A 112 6.94 -16.33 -10.84
N PRO A 113 7.42 -17.17 -11.78
CA PRO A 113 7.04 -18.58 -11.78
C PRO A 113 7.45 -19.17 -10.44
N SER A 114 6.48 -19.71 -9.71
CA SER A 114 6.75 -20.43 -8.46
C SER A 114 7.79 -21.52 -8.73
N PRO A 115 8.90 -21.61 -7.97
CA PRO A 115 9.92 -22.66 -8.16
C PRO A 115 9.35 -24.08 -8.05
N ARG A 116 8.12 -24.24 -7.57
CA ARG A 116 7.44 -25.53 -7.37
C ARG A 116 6.68 -26.04 -8.60
N ALA A 117 6.57 -25.28 -9.69
CA ALA A 117 5.89 -25.75 -10.90
C ALA A 117 6.76 -26.64 -11.81
N GLY A 118 8.04 -26.88 -11.47
CA GLY A 118 8.99 -27.63 -12.30
C GLY A 118 9.26 -29.09 -11.90
N LEU A 119 8.65 -29.63 -10.84
CA LEU A 119 9.03 -30.93 -10.27
C LEU A 119 7.91 -31.99 -10.38
N GLN A 120 7.26 -32.09 -11.55
CA GLN A 120 6.52 -33.30 -11.95
C GLN A 120 6.56 -33.51 -13.48
N ARG A 121 7.76 -33.72 -14.05
CA ARG A 121 7.91 -34.50 -15.29
C ARG A 121 9.16 -35.35 -15.19
N GLY A 122 8.97 -36.60 -14.83
CA GLY A 122 10.05 -37.57 -14.69
C GLY A 122 9.60 -38.82 -13.96
N ARG A 123 8.61 -39.53 -14.52
CA ARG A 123 8.41 -40.97 -14.32
C ARG A 123 7.31 -41.47 -15.26
N ARG A 124 7.73 -41.91 -16.45
CA ARG A 124 7.50 -43.27 -16.98
C ARG A 124 8.21 -43.39 -18.31
#